data_AF-A0A519RZZ5-F1
#
_entry.id   AF-A0A519RZZ5-F1
#
_cell.length_a   1.000
_cell.length_b   1.000
_cell.length_c   1.000
_cell.angle_alpha   90.00
_cell.angle_beta   90.00
_cell.angle_gamma   90.00
#
_symmetry.space_group_name_H-M   'P 1'
#
loop_
_entity.id
_entity.type
_entity.pdbx_description
1 polymer ?
#
loop_
_entity_poly.entity_id
_entity_poly.type
_entity_poly.pdbx_seq_one_letter_code
_entity_poly.pdbx_strand_id
1 'polypeptide(L)'
;MDQKIITLYDQYTHSQLSRKDFMKKLAIIAGSTALAMTILPMLENNYAAAADFNSDDIEVENITYAGVDGDMKAILAKPKGKKKLGCVLVIHENRGLNPHIIDVTKRVAAEGFIALGVDALS
;
A
#
# COMPACT_ATOMS: atom_id res chain seq x y z
N MET A 1 -18.27 3.29 -11.62
CA MET A 1 -18.52 1.87 -11.34
C MET A 1 -19.83 1.76 -10.57
N ASP A 2 -20.62 0.71 -10.76
CA ASP A 2 -21.93 0.55 -10.08
C ASP A 2 -21.73 0.44 -8.56
N GLN A 3 -22.53 1.18 -7.79
CA GLN A 3 -22.48 1.20 -6.32
C GLN A 3 -22.67 -0.20 -5.72
N LYS A 4 -23.47 -1.07 -6.35
CA LYS A 4 -23.67 -2.45 -5.89
C LYS A 4 -22.38 -3.27 -5.93
N ILE A 5 -21.52 -3.02 -6.92
CA ILE A 5 -20.23 -3.69 -7.06
C ILE A 5 -19.28 -3.19 -5.96
N ILE A 6 -19.26 -1.88 -5.69
CA ILE A 6 -18.44 -1.28 -4.63
C ILE A 6 -18.85 -1.83 -3.26
N THR A 7 -20.14 -1.85 -2.94
CA THR A 7 -20.65 -2.40 -1.68
C THR A 7 -20.35 -3.90 -1.54
N LEU A 8 -20.45 -4.67 -2.62
CA LEU A 8 -20.09 -6.10 -2.60
C LEU A 8 -18.60 -6.31 -2.33
N TYR A 9 -17.74 -5.47 -2.91
CA TYR A 9 -16.30 -5.53 -2.68
C TYR A 9 -15.94 -5.13 -1.24
N ASP A 10 -16.58 -4.08 -0.71
CA ASP A 10 -16.42 -3.64 0.68
C ASP A 10 -16.79 -4.75 1.69
N GLN A 11 -17.87 -5.49 1.42
CA GLN A 11 -18.21 -6.68 2.21
C GLN A 11 -17.15 -7.78 2.09
N TYR A 12 -16.55 -7.98 0.93
CA TYR A 12 -15.47 -8.96 0.76
C TYR A 12 -14.20 -8.55 1.52
N THR A 13 -13.88 -7.26 1.59
CA THR A 13 -12.67 -6.77 2.27
C THR A 13 -12.81 -6.63 3.78
N HIS A 14 -14.02 -6.37 4.29
CA HIS A 14 -14.28 -6.10 5.71
C HIS A 14 -15.10 -7.17 6.43
N SER A 15 -15.51 -8.27 5.76
CA SER A 15 -16.36 -9.31 6.37
C SER A 15 -16.08 -10.75 5.88
N GLN A 16 -16.81 -11.72 6.43
CA GLN A 16 -16.71 -13.18 6.25
C GLN A 16 -17.12 -13.71 4.85
N LEU A 17 -17.08 -12.90 3.79
CA LEU A 17 -17.45 -13.37 2.45
C LEU A 17 -16.26 -14.14 1.84
N SER A 18 -16.45 -15.42 1.54
CA SER A 18 -15.39 -16.18 0.86
C SER A 18 -15.15 -15.62 -0.55
N ARG A 19 -13.92 -15.73 -1.08
CA ARG A 19 -13.60 -15.30 -2.46
C ARG A 19 -14.53 -15.97 -3.48
N LYS A 20 -14.94 -17.21 -3.23
CA LYS A 20 -15.88 -17.95 -4.08
C LYS A 20 -17.26 -17.30 -4.10
N ASP A 21 -17.79 -16.93 -2.93
CA ASP A 21 -19.11 -16.29 -2.81
C ASP A 21 -19.11 -14.87 -3.38
N PHE A 22 -18.02 -14.14 -3.16
CA PHE A 22 -17.77 -12.85 -3.79
C PHE A 22 -17.84 -12.95 -5.33
N MET A 23 -17.06 -13.85 -5.94
CA MET A 23 -17.03 -14.02 -7.39
C MET A 23 -18.39 -14.47 -7.96
N LYS A 24 -19.11 -15.33 -7.24
CA LYS A 24 -20.46 -15.76 -7.65
C LYS A 24 -21.43 -14.57 -7.67
N LYS A 25 -21.43 -13.74 -6.63
CA LYS A 25 -22.28 -12.55 -6.55
C LYS A 25 -21.88 -11.49 -7.59
N LEU A 26 -20.57 -11.31 -7.83
CA LEU A 26 -20.07 -10.39 -8.84
C LEU A 26 -20.50 -10.80 -10.24
N ALA A 27 -20.46 -12.09 -10.59
CA ALA A 27 -20.94 -12.59 -11.88
C ALA A 27 -22.45 -12.35 -12.10
N ILE A 28 -23.26 -12.43 -11.04
CA ILE A 28 -24.69 -12.11 -11.10
C ILE A 28 -24.90 -10.61 -11.39
N ILE A 29 -24.18 -9.74 -10.69
CA ILE A 29 -24.28 -8.28 -10.88
C ILE A 29 -23.76 -7.86 -12.26
N ALA A 30 -22.63 -8.44 -12.70
CA ALA A 30 -22.01 -8.15 -13.99
C ALA A 30 -22.74 -8.80 -15.18
N GLY A 31 -23.68 -9.72 -14.92
CA GLY A 31 -24.42 -10.47 -15.95
C GLY A 31 -23.63 -11.61 -16.61
N SER A 32 -22.34 -11.78 -16.29
CA SER A 32 -21.55 -12.95 -16.70
C SER A 32 -20.28 -13.13 -15.86
N THR A 33 -19.77 -14.37 -15.84
CA THR A 33 -18.46 -14.68 -15.22
C THR A 33 -17.31 -14.02 -15.95
N ALA A 34 -17.36 -13.92 -17.28
CA ALA A 34 -16.33 -13.27 -18.08
C ALA A 34 -16.19 -11.78 -17.72
N LEU A 35 -17.31 -11.07 -17.60
CA LEU A 35 -17.31 -9.65 -17.17
C LEU A 35 -16.90 -9.49 -15.71
N ALA A 36 -17.28 -10.41 -14.82
CA ALA A 36 -16.79 -10.37 -13.44
C ALA A 36 -15.25 -10.47 -13.36
N MET A 37 -14.63 -11.29 -14.21
CA MET A 37 -13.17 -11.43 -14.27
C MET A 37 -12.47 -10.18 -14.82
N THR A 38 -13.13 -9.37 -15.65
CA THR A 38 -12.56 -8.09 -16.11
C THR A 38 -12.74 -6.96 -15.09
N ILE A 39 -13.79 -7.03 -14.27
CA ILE A 39 -14.07 -6.05 -13.20
C ILE A 39 -13.17 -6.28 -11.98
N LEU A 40 -12.85 -7.54 -11.65
CA LEU A 40 -12.09 -7.89 -10.46
C LEU A 40 -10.76 -7.12 -10.32
N PRO A 41 -9.89 -7.04 -11.34
CA PRO A 41 -8.64 -6.28 -11.24
C PRO A 41 -8.84 -4.77 -11.04
N MET A 42 -10.00 -4.22 -11.42
CA MET A 42 -10.32 -2.81 -11.20
C MET A 42 -10.77 -2.53 -9.75
N LEU A 43 -11.16 -3.57 -9.02
CA LEU A 43 -11.53 -3.52 -7.60
C LEU A 43 -10.33 -3.79 -6.70
N GLU A 44 -9.44 -4.71 -7.11
CA GLU A 44 -8.24 -5.05 -6.36
C GLU A 44 -7.23 -3.89 -6.32
N ASN A 45 -6.48 -3.79 -5.23
CA ASN A 45 -5.39 -2.81 -5.13
C ASN A 45 -4.32 -3.10 -6.19
N ASN A 46 -4.23 -2.25 -7.21
CA ASN A 46 -3.22 -2.35 -8.24
C ASN A 46 -1.98 -1.52 -7.89
N TYR A 47 -1.13 -2.06 -7.01
CA TYR A 47 0.13 -1.41 -6.61
C TYR A 47 1.11 -1.21 -7.77
N ALA A 48 0.99 -1.99 -8.85
CA ALA A 48 1.83 -1.84 -10.04
C ALA A 48 1.51 -0.57 -10.84
N ALA A 49 0.31 0.00 -10.65
CA ALA A 49 -0.08 1.29 -11.24
C ALA A 49 0.20 2.49 -10.32
N ALA A 50 0.69 2.26 -9.09
CA ALA A 50 1.12 3.36 -8.23
C ALA A 50 2.34 4.03 -8.87
N ALA A 51 2.22 5.32 -9.17
CA ALA A 51 3.31 6.10 -9.73
C ALA A 51 4.49 6.08 -8.75
N ASP A 52 5.65 5.66 -9.22
CA ASP A 52 6.87 5.66 -8.42
C ASP A 52 7.39 7.10 -8.31
N PHE A 53 7.39 7.67 -7.10
CA PHE A 53 8.04 8.94 -6.86
C PHE A 53 9.56 8.76 -6.87
N ASN A 54 10.23 9.53 -7.74
CA ASN A 54 11.67 9.60 -7.82
C ASN A 54 12.10 11.08 -7.71
N SER A 55 13.09 11.33 -6.87
CA SER A 55 13.68 12.65 -6.67
C SER A 55 15.18 12.49 -6.48
N ASP A 56 15.95 13.29 -7.22
CA ASP A 56 17.41 13.31 -7.11
C ASP A 56 17.90 13.96 -5.82
N ASP A 57 17.02 14.62 -5.05
CA ASP A 57 17.35 15.38 -3.84
C ASP A 57 17.27 14.55 -2.56
N ILE A 58 16.83 13.29 -2.65
CA ILE A 58 16.70 12.38 -1.50
C ILE A 58 17.61 11.15 -1.63
N GLU A 59 18.04 10.63 -0.49
CA GLU A 59 18.65 9.31 -0.33
C GLU A 59 17.60 8.36 0.23
N VAL A 60 17.52 7.16 -0.34
CA VAL A 60 16.57 6.12 0.06
C VAL A 60 17.31 4.82 0.30
N GLU A 61 17.08 4.18 1.44
CA GLU A 61 17.78 2.98 1.88
C GLU A 61 16.78 1.98 2.47
N ASN A 62 16.91 0.70 2.11
CA ASN A 62 16.23 -0.38 2.82
C ASN A 62 17.08 -0.74 4.04
N ILE A 63 16.49 -0.66 5.23
CA ILE A 63 17.16 -0.95 6.49
C ILE A 63 16.45 -2.08 7.24
N THR A 64 17.19 -2.71 8.14
CA THR A 64 16.68 -3.68 9.11
C THR A 64 17.14 -3.25 10.50
N TYR A 65 16.28 -3.38 11.51
CA TYR A 65 16.62 -3.07 12.90
C TYR A 65 15.90 -4.03 13.86
N ALA A 66 16.43 -4.19 15.07
CA ALA A 66 15.83 -5.05 16.07
C ALA A 66 14.46 -4.51 16.52
N GLY A 67 13.40 -5.30 16.29
CA GLY A 67 12.06 -5.09 16.82
C GLY A 67 11.80 -5.93 18.08
N VAL A 68 10.57 -5.88 18.58
CA VAL A 68 10.17 -6.60 19.81
C VAL A 68 10.14 -8.12 19.60
N ASP A 69 9.56 -8.57 18.48
CA ASP A 69 9.35 -10.00 18.18
C ASP A 69 10.32 -10.55 17.12
N GLY A 70 11.32 -9.75 16.71
CA GLY A 70 12.27 -10.10 15.66
C GLY A 70 12.82 -8.88 14.93
N ASP A 71 13.62 -9.12 13.89
CA ASP A 71 14.14 -8.06 13.03
C ASP A 71 13.01 -7.44 12.21
N MET A 72 12.90 -6.10 12.26
CA MET A 72 11.93 -5.34 11.49
C MET A 72 12.58 -4.70 10.27
N LYS A 73 11.91 -4.80 9.13
CA LYS A 73 12.32 -4.11 7.89
C LYS A 73 11.75 -2.69 7.85
N ALA A 74 12.45 -1.78 7.17
CA ALA A 74 11.94 -0.45 6.90
C ALA A 74 12.60 0.18 5.66
N ILE A 75 11.96 1.23 5.15
CA ILE A 75 12.55 2.16 4.19
C ILE A 75 12.89 3.47 4.91
N LEU A 76 14.16 3.86 4.86
CA LEU A 76 14.64 5.15 5.36
C LEU A 76 14.85 6.09 4.17
N ALA A 77 14.18 7.24 4.17
CA ALA A 77 14.36 8.28 3.17
C ALA A 77 14.74 9.61 3.85
N LYS A 78 15.69 10.35 3.28
CA LYS A 78 16.14 11.64 3.83
C LYS A 78 16.66 12.58 2.74
N PRO A 79 16.57 13.92 2.90
CA PRO A 79 17.19 14.87 1.99
C PRO A 79 18.73 14.76 1.96
N LYS A 80 19.32 14.87 0.78
CA LYS A 80 20.77 14.93 0.56
C LYS A 80 21.37 16.19 1.19
N GLY A 81 22.54 16.04 1.84
CA GLY A 81 23.35 17.16 2.32
C GLY A 81 22.74 18.00 3.45
N LYS A 82 21.53 17.69 3.93
CA LYS A 82 20.88 18.41 5.03
C LYS A 82 21.13 17.70 6.37
N LYS A 83 21.16 18.49 7.45
CA LYS A 83 21.38 18.01 8.83
C LYS A 83 20.37 18.68 9.77
N LYS A 84 20.17 18.09 10.96
CA LYS A 84 19.25 18.60 11.99
C LYS A 84 17.80 18.75 11.48
N LEU A 85 17.30 17.70 10.84
CA LEU A 85 15.94 17.65 10.31
C LEU A 85 14.99 17.02 11.32
N GLY A 86 13.70 17.36 11.23
CA GLY A 86 12.65 16.63 11.92
C GLY A 86 12.46 15.23 11.34
N CYS A 87 11.90 14.33 12.15
CA CYS A 87 11.64 12.94 11.75
C CYS A 87 10.14 12.67 11.62
N VAL A 88 9.76 11.85 10.64
CA VAL A 88 8.40 11.37 10.43
C VAL A 88 8.41 9.85 10.32
N LEU A 89 7.56 9.19 11.10
CA LEU A 89 7.32 7.75 11.01
C LEU A 89 6.08 7.51 10.15
N VAL A 90 6.24 6.75 9.07
CA VAL A 90 5.14 6.34 8.19
C VAL A 90 4.76 4.91 8.55
N ILE A 91 3.53 4.74 9.04
CA ILE A 91 2.99 3.46 9.47
C ILE A 91 1.94 3.02 8.44
N HIS A 92 2.07 1.79 7.95
CA HIS A 92 1.09 1.19 7.04
C HIS A 92 -0.07 0.57 7.81
N GLU A 93 -1.12 0.17 7.10
CA GLU A 93 -2.26 -0.54 7.67
C GLU A 93 -1.99 -2.06 7.80
N ASN A 94 -2.79 -2.91 7.15
CA ASN A 94 -2.70 -4.37 7.26
C ASN A 94 -2.00 -5.02 6.06
N ARG A 95 -1.01 -4.33 5.46
CA ARG A 95 -0.39 -4.75 4.19
C ARG A 95 1.11 -4.59 4.10
N GLY A 96 1.78 -4.26 5.20
CA GLY A 96 3.24 -4.20 5.20
C GLY A 96 3.76 -2.98 4.43
N LEU A 97 5.06 -3.00 4.22
CA LEU A 97 5.78 -1.99 3.44
C LEU A 97 5.55 -2.20 1.92
N ASN A 98 4.37 -1.80 1.45
CA ASN A 98 4.00 -1.89 0.03
C ASN A 98 4.53 -0.68 -0.79
N PRO A 99 4.47 -0.72 -2.14
CA PRO A 99 4.96 0.37 -2.99
C PRO A 99 4.35 1.74 -2.67
N HIS A 100 3.08 1.80 -2.25
CA HIS A 100 2.43 3.05 -1.87
C HIS A 100 3.03 3.64 -0.58
N ILE A 101 3.33 2.81 0.41
CA ILE A 101 3.94 3.26 1.67
C ILE A 101 5.37 3.72 1.46
N ILE A 102 6.11 3.02 0.59
CA ILE A 102 7.45 3.44 0.16
C ILE A 102 7.38 4.81 -0.52
N ASP A 103 6.45 4.99 -1.46
CA ASP A 103 6.22 6.25 -2.16
C ASP A 103 5.87 7.42 -1.22
N VAL A 104 4.93 7.21 -0.29
CA VAL A 104 4.59 8.20 0.76
C VAL A 104 5.83 8.56 1.57
N THR A 105 6.64 7.58 1.96
CA THR A 105 7.88 7.81 2.72
C THR A 105 8.87 8.67 1.93
N LYS A 106 9.05 8.40 0.63
CA LYS A 106 9.90 9.21 -0.25
C LYS A 106 9.38 10.65 -0.39
N ARG A 107 8.06 10.84 -0.56
CA ARG A 107 7.45 12.19 -0.67
C ARG A 107 7.63 12.99 0.61
N VAL A 108 7.44 12.38 1.77
CA VAL A 108 7.71 13.03 3.07
C VAL A 108 9.17 13.46 3.18
N ALA A 109 10.11 12.64 2.70
CA ALA A 109 11.52 13.02 2.67
C ALA A 109 11.79 14.20 1.71
N ALA A 110 11.13 14.25 0.55
CA ALA A 110 11.25 15.36 -0.39
C ALA A 110 10.77 16.70 0.20
N GLU A 111 9.80 16.67 1.11
CA GLU A 111 9.35 17.85 1.87
C GLU A 111 10.32 18.30 2.98
N GLY A 112 11.48 17.63 3.13
CA GLY A 112 12.55 18.07 4.02
C GLY A 112 12.66 17.35 5.36
N PHE A 113 12.01 16.19 5.51
CA PHE A 113 12.05 15.39 6.73
C PHE A 113 12.94 14.15 6.59
N ILE A 114 13.44 13.62 7.71
CA ILE A 114 13.89 12.23 7.74
C ILE A 114 12.63 11.37 7.88
N ALA A 115 12.33 10.54 6.89
CA ALA A 115 11.14 9.71 6.86
C ALA A 115 11.52 8.23 7.02
N LEU A 116 10.83 7.52 7.91
CA LEU A 116 11.00 6.08 8.11
C LEU A 116 9.67 5.37 7.88
N GLY A 117 9.56 4.56 6.83
CA GLY A 117 8.42 3.69 6.58
C GLY A 117 8.70 2.30 7.14
N VAL A 118 7.96 1.90 8.17
CA VAL A 118 8.22 0.64 8.89
C VAL A 118 7.40 -0.51 8.35
N ASP A 119 7.94 -1.73 8.36
CA ASP A 119 7.21 -2.95 8.02
C ASP A 119 6.77 -3.70 9.28
N ALA A 120 5.68 -3.28 9.91
CA ALA A 120 5.14 -3.94 11.10
C ALA A 120 4.54 -5.36 10.85
N LEU A 121 4.67 -5.93 9.64
CA LEU A 121 4.27 -7.32 9.33
C LEU A 121 5.45 -8.21 8.94
N SER A 122 6.69 -7.71 9.00
CA SER A 122 7.89 -8.47 8.63
C SER A 122 8.31 -9.51 9.66
#